data_AF-A0A822FZN2-F1
#
_entry.id   AF-A0A822FZN2-F1
#
_cell.length_a   1.000
_cell.length_b   1.000
_cell.length_c   1.000
_cell.angle_alpha   90.00
_cell.angle_beta   90.00
_cell.angle_gamma   90.00
#
_symmetry.space_group_name_H-M   'P 1'
#
loop_
_entity.id
_entity.type
_entity.pdbx_description
1 polymer ?
#
loop_
_entity_poly.entity_id
_entity_poly.type
_entity_poly.pdbx_seq_one_letter_code
_entity_poly.pdbx_strand_id
1 'polypeptide(L)'
;HSIYTYWEHEIFTCLVELVIRNLCQFYENIFGTTSLFIVDVILAPPHIKLQPPLEEIINSIRRSAHGISQLPKHFIRWLHGTCISCPVIPVLDENLQSPDLTFNNDVKQHPDVISTLKPVRSYASRLVNGINQILTQLLTYNDLWKNDKQKYTSRFALKSRTYFDYDEIMKVFFKINQTFDRYLINKNIYSIELCFKQFYQALKYHCNEWINHYGQHLYNKISNKLKEIDDILNNLYQNLNHDTDTVPDLKFVLNIITQINQQQELIGHQIHDIIQSYQILNQYHFEYPYTESILIQTLFPRLIELVEQYVIVQQVQLNVETMF
;
A
#
# COMPACT_ATOMS: atom_id res chain seq x y z
N HIS A 1 38.01 38.21 50.80
CA HIS A 1 37.10 37.65 49.78
C HIS A 1 36.80 36.21 50.19
N SER A 2 35.55 35.98 50.59
CA SER A 2 35.15 34.93 51.53
C SER A 2 35.05 33.56 50.85
N ILE A 3 35.30 32.50 51.63
CA ILE A 3 35.08 31.09 51.28
C ILE A 3 33.74 30.87 50.54
N TYR A 4 32.71 31.64 50.91
CA TYR A 4 31.42 31.72 50.25
C TYR A 4 31.51 32.01 48.74
N THR A 5 32.19 33.09 48.33
CA THR A 5 32.25 33.49 46.91
C THR A 5 32.98 32.46 46.05
N TYR A 6 33.94 31.75 46.64
CA TYR A 6 34.64 30.66 45.96
C TYR A 6 33.69 29.48 45.71
N TRP A 7 33.01 28.98 46.75
CA TRP A 7 32.09 27.85 46.60
C TRP A 7 30.85 28.16 45.76
N GLU A 8 30.32 29.38 45.84
CA GLU A 8 29.21 29.80 44.98
C GLU A 8 29.61 29.77 43.50
N HIS A 9 30.83 30.21 43.17
CA HIS A 9 31.38 30.14 41.81
C HIS A 9 31.63 28.70 41.35
N GLU A 10 32.20 27.84 42.21
CA GLU A 10 32.42 26.43 41.89
C GLU A 10 31.09 25.69 41.65
N ILE A 11 30.08 25.89 42.51
CA ILE A 11 28.74 25.31 42.33
C ILE A 11 28.12 25.78 41.01
N PHE A 12 28.20 27.08 40.71
CA PHE A 12 27.70 27.63 39.45
C PHE A 12 28.40 26.97 38.24
N THR A 13 29.73 26.88 38.27
CA THR A 13 30.52 26.23 37.21
C THR A 13 30.10 24.77 37.01
N CYS A 14 29.99 24.00 38.10
CA CYS A 14 29.53 22.61 38.03
C CYS A 14 28.10 22.48 37.47
N LEU A 15 27.19 23.41 37.78
CA LEU A 15 25.83 23.39 37.24
C LEU A 15 25.79 23.73 35.75
N VAL A 16 26.62 24.67 35.30
CA VAL A 16 26.80 24.97 33.87
C VAL A 16 27.33 23.74 33.13
N GLU A 17 28.39 23.11 33.64
CA GLU A 17 28.96 21.89 33.06
C GLU A 17 27.94 20.74 33.04
N LEU A 18 27.18 20.55 34.12
CA LEU A 18 26.12 19.55 34.20
C LEU A 18 25.09 19.73 33.08
N VAL A 19 24.59 20.95 32.87
CA VAL A 19 23.61 21.23 31.82
C VAL A 19 24.22 20.99 30.43
N ILE A 20 25.43 21.48 30.19
CA ILE A 20 26.11 21.31 28.89
C ILE A 20 26.34 19.83 28.57
N ARG A 21 26.91 19.06 29.51
CA ARG A 21 27.20 17.63 29.30
C ARG A 21 25.93 16.83 29.02
N ASN A 22 24.86 17.08 29.77
CA ASN A 22 23.57 16.42 29.53
C ASN A 22 22.95 16.81 28.18
N LEU A 23 23.04 18.08 27.77
CA LEU A 23 22.56 18.50 26.46
C LEU A 23 23.37 17.85 25.34
N CYS A 24 24.71 17.82 25.44
CA CYS A 24 25.58 17.17 24.46
C CYS A 24 25.24 15.68 24.30
N GLN A 25 25.12 14.95 25.41
CA GLN A 25 24.74 13.53 25.37
C GLN A 25 23.33 13.32 24.80
N PHE A 26 22.39 14.22 25.11
CA PHE A 26 21.05 14.20 24.54
C PHE A 26 21.09 14.36 23.01
N TYR A 27 21.93 15.26 22.48
CA TYR A 27 22.11 15.40 21.04
C TYR A 27 22.76 14.18 20.40
N GLU A 28 23.79 13.61 21.01
CA GLU A 28 24.43 12.39 20.49
C GLU A 28 23.41 11.25 20.33
N ASN A 29 22.50 11.09 21.29
CA ASN A 29 21.44 10.10 21.20
C ASN A 29 20.41 10.42 20.11
N ILE A 30 20.10 11.70 19.90
CA ILE A 30 19.10 12.15 18.93
C ILE A 30 19.62 12.08 17.48
N PHE A 31 20.88 12.45 17.27
CA PHE A 31 21.56 12.40 15.97
C PHE A 31 22.19 11.04 15.70
N GLY A 32 22.26 10.18 16.72
CA GLY A 32 22.80 8.84 16.64
C GLY A 32 21.96 7.90 15.78
N THR A 33 22.42 6.66 15.71
CA THR A 33 21.80 5.58 14.94
C THR A 33 20.83 4.74 15.77
N THR A 34 20.73 5.00 17.07
CA THR A 34 19.83 4.32 17.99
C THR A 34 18.40 4.83 17.79
N SER A 35 17.47 3.92 17.48
CA SER A 35 16.05 4.23 17.35
C SER A 35 15.47 4.59 18.73
N LEU A 36 15.03 5.84 18.89
CA LEU A 36 14.35 6.34 20.09
C LEU A 36 12.84 6.47 19.87
N PHE A 37 12.44 6.70 18.62
CA PHE A 37 11.05 6.88 18.22
C PHE A 37 10.72 5.93 17.09
N ILE A 38 9.58 5.25 17.19
CA ILE A 38 8.99 4.48 16.10
C ILE A 38 7.80 5.25 15.57
N VAL A 39 7.74 5.43 14.26
CA VAL A 39 6.68 6.19 13.59
C VAL A 39 6.12 5.37 12.45
N ASP A 40 4.84 5.06 12.53
CA ASP A 40 4.12 4.38 11.46
C ASP A 40 3.80 5.36 10.32
N VAL A 41 4.11 4.92 9.10
CA VAL A 41 3.68 5.57 7.88
C VAL A 41 2.39 4.90 7.44
N ILE A 42 1.32 5.68 7.32
CA ILE A 42 -0.03 5.19 7.05
C ILE A 42 -0.59 5.91 5.84
N LEU A 43 -1.22 5.16 4.94
CA LEU A 43 -1.98 5.74 3.84
C LEU A 43 -3.41 6.04 4.33
N ALA A 44 -3.76 7.32 4.45
CA ALA A 44 -5.11 7.78 4.75
C ALA A 44 -5.59 8.62 3.54
N PRO A 45 -6.15 7.97 2.49
CA PRO A 45 -6.41 8.62 1.21
C PRO A 45 -7.17 9.95 1.38
N PRO A 46 -6.74 11.03 0.70
CA PRO A 46 -5.70 11.07 -0.35
C PRO A 46 -4.27 11.32 0.15
N HIS A 47 -4.04 11.34 1.47
CA HIS A 47 -2.77 11.78 2.09
C HIS A 47 -2.01 10.65 2.76
N ILE A 48 -0.68 10.81 2.86
CA ILE A 48 0.17 9.97 3.70
C ILE A 48 0.27 10.64 5.07
N LYS A 49 0.02 9.90 6.14
CA LYS A 49 0.07 10.38 7.53
C LYS A 49 1.16 9.64 8.29
N LEU A 50 1.70 10.33 9.29
CA LEU A 50 2.67 9.79 10.25
C LEU A 50 1.96 9.64 11.59
N GLN A 51 2.16 8.51 12.25
CA GLN A 51 1.61 8.22 13.57
C GLN A 51 2.74 7.73 14.50
N PRO A 52 3.10 8.49 15.56
CA PRO A 52 2.58 9.81 15.93
C PRO A 52 2.95 10.90 14.91
N PRO A 53 2.23 12.04 14.89
CA PRO A 53 2.54 13.13 13.98
C PRO A 53 3.91 13.73 14.31
N LEU A 54 4.57 14.21 13.26
CA LEU A 54 5.95 14.70 13.35
C LEU A 54 6.12 15.86 14.34
N GLU A 55 5.13 16.74 14.43
CA GLU A 55 5.12 17.87 15.35
C GLU A 55 5.16 17.42 16.82
N GLU A 56 4.51 16.31 17.17
CA GLU A 56 4.55 15.78 18.53
C GLU A 56 5.94 15.29 18.92
N ILE A 57 6.65 14.66 17.97
CA ILE A 57 8.02 14.19 18.17
C ILE A 57 8.96 15.38 18.37
N ILE A 58 8.86 16.40 17.51
CA ILE A 58 9.64 17.63 17.63
C ILE A 58 9.36 18.33 18.96
N ASN A 59 8.08 18.41 19.35
CA ASN A 59 7.68 18.99 20.63
C ASN A 59 8.17 18.17 21.82
N SER A 60 8.24 16.84 21.71
CA SER A 60 8.84 15.97 22.73
C SER A 60 10.32 16.28 22.90
N ILE A 61 11.07 16.35 21.79
CA ILE A 61 12.50 16.68 21.79
C ILE A 61 12.76 18.07 22.39
N ARG A 62 11.95 19.06 22.00
CA ARG A 62 12.05 20.43 22.55
C ARG A 62 11.78 20.46 24.05
N ARG A 63 10.77 19.71 24.51
CA ARG A 63 10.42 19.61 25.94
C ARG A 63 11.55 18.94 26.73
N SER A 64 12.16 17.89 26.22
CA SER A 64 13.30 17.21 26.85
C SER A 64 14.53 18.13 26.94
N ALA A 65 14.92 18.80 25.85
CA ALA A 65 16.01 19.77 25.87
C ALA A 65 15.75 20.93 26.87
N HIS A 66 14.51 21.41 26.91
CA HIS A 66 14.11 22.43 27.86
C HIS A 66 14.17 21.93 29.30
N GLY A 67 13.70 20.71 29.58
CA GLY A 67 13.79 20.07 30.89
C GLY A 67 15.23 19.98 31.39
N ILE A 68 16.18 19.59 30.52
CA ILE A 68 17.60 19.56 30.86
C ILE A 68 18.12 20.96 31.24
N SER A 69 17.74 22.01 30.49
CA SER A 69 18.10 23.39 30.83
C SER A 69 17.47 23.92 32.14
N GLN A 70 16.47 23.21 32.68
CA GLN A 70 15.78 23.57 33.92
C GLN A 70 16.30 22.81 35.15
N LEU A 71 17.22 21.85 34.99
CA LEU A 71 17.83 21.12 36.11
C LEU A 71 18.35 22.03 37.24
N PRO A 72 18.96 23.21 36.96
CA PRO A 72 19.45 24.09 38.03
C PRO A 72 18.35 24.65 38.94
N LYS A 73 17.05 24.56 38.57
CA LYS A 73 15.93 24.96 39.43
C LYS A 73 15.84 24.15 40.73
N HIS A 74 16.40 22.95 40.74
CA HIS A 74 16.41 22.11 41.93
C HIS A 74 17.52 22.50 42.92
N PHE A 75 18.38 23.46 42.57
CA PHE A 75 19.52 23.90 43.37
C PHE A 75 19.26 25.28 43.95
N ILE A 76 18.88 25.33 45.23
CA ILE A 76 18.62 26.55 45.98
C ILE A 76 19.95 27.23 46.32
N ARG A 77 20.04 28.54 46.10
CA ARG A 77 21.20 29.35 46.48
C ARG A 77 21.31 29.49 48.00
N TRP A 78 22.47 29.96 48.44
CA TRP A 78 22.66 30.37 49.81
C TRP A 78 22.35 31.85 50.00
N LEU A 79 22.03 32.24 51.24
CA LEU A 79 21.89 33.64 51.63
C LEU A 79 23.23 34.35 51.45
N HIS A 80 23.19 35.57 50.89
CA HIS A 80 24.38 36.32 50.51
C HIS A 80 25.43 36.38 51.63
N GLY A 81 26.66 35.95 51.32
CA GLY A 81 27.78 35.96 52.26
C GLY A 81 27.75 34.87 53.33
N THR A 82 26.79 33.93 53.25
CA THR A 82 26.63 32.84 54.21
C THR A 82 26.50 31.49 53.50
N CYS A 83 26.83 30.38 54.16
CA CYS A 83 26.58 29.04 53.61
C CYS A 83 25.22 28.47 54.05
N ILE A 84 24.24 29.34 54.31
CA ILE A 84 22.90 28.96 54.78
C ILE A 84 21.96 28.97 53.58
N SER A 85 21.25 27.88 53.33
CA SER A 85 20.29 27.80 52.23
C SER A 85 19.20 28.87 52.35
N CYS A 86 18.85 29.51 51.23
CA CYS A 86 17.75 30.48 51.20
C CYS A 86 16.45 29.82 51.66
N PRO A 87 15.71 30.44 52.60
CA PRO A 87 14.42 29.91 53.02
C PRO A 87 13.46 29.91 51.84
N VAL A 88 12.65 28.85 51.73
CA VAL A 88 11.58 28.79 50.72
C VAL A 88 10.56 29.86 51.08
N ILE A 89 10.48 30.94 50.29
CA ILE A 89 9.53 32.02 50.50
C ILE A 89 8.19 31.55 49.89
N PRO A 90 7.13 31.29 50.68
CA PRO A 90 5.82 31.00 50.13
C PRO A 90 5.32 32.21 49.36
N VAL A 91 4.76 31.99 48.17
CA VAL A 91 4.17 33.05 47.35
C VAL A 91 2.95 33.60 48.10
N LEU A 92 3.07 34.84 48.61
CA LEU A 92 2.01 35.51 49.37
C LEU A 92 0.92 36.11 48.47
N ASP A 93 1.17 36.20 47.16
CA ASP A 93 0.32 36.89 46.20
C ASP A 93 0.28 36.09 44.89
N GLU A 94 -0.90 35.60 44.48
CA GLU A 94 -1.06 34.73 43.29
C GLU A 94 -0.57 35.38 41.98
N ASN A 95 -0.48 36.72 41.97
CA ASN A 95 -0.03 37.51 40.81
C ASN A 95 1.48 37.83 40.80
N LEU A 96 2.23 37.55 41.88
CA LEU A 96 3.66 37.81 41.97
C LEU A 96 4.47 36.51 41.88
N GLN A 97 5.33 36.40 40.86
CA GLN A 97 6.28 35.30 40.77
C GLN A 97 7.26 35.36 41.96
N SER A 98 7.44 34.24 42.66
CA SER A 98 8.49 34.10 43.68
C SER A 98 9.84 34.51 43.09
N PRO A 99 10.69 35.25 43.83
CA PRO A 99 12.05 35.53 43.37
C PRO A 99 12.77 34.21 43.05
N ASP A 100 13.51 34.16 41.93
CA ASP A 100 14.29 32.97 41.57
C ASP A 100 15.47 32.85 42.54
N LEU A 101 15.28 32.05 43.60
CA LEU A 101 16.29 31.74 44.61
C LEU A 101 17.27 30.66 44.15
N THR A 102 17.27 30.31 42.86
CA THR A 102 18.06 29.21 42.29
C THR A 102 19.08 29.72 41.28
N PHE A 103 20.00 28.85 40.84
CA PHE A 103 20.96 29.18 39.77
C PHE A 103 20.34 29.16 38.37
N ASN A 104 19.05 28.85 38.24
CA ASN A 104 18.38 28.59 36.96
C ASN A 104 18.45 29.75 35.95
N ASN A 105 18.14 30.98 36.35
CA ASN A 105 18.19 32.11 35.42
C ASN A 105 19.62 32.38 34.91
N ASP A 106 20.62 32.33 35.80
CA ASP A 106 22.01 32.60 35.45
C ASP A 106 22.57 31.50 34.53
N VAL A 107 22.31 30.23 34.86
CA VAL A 107 22.78 29.10 34.04
C VAL A 107 22.12 29.11 32.65
N LYS A 108 20.82 29.44 32.55
CA LYS A 108 20.14 29.55 31.25
C LYS A 108 20.67 30.67 30.38
N GLN A 109 21.11 31.77 30.99
CA GLN A 109 21.69 32.91 30.29
C GLN A 109 23.16 32.71 29.93
N HIS A 110 23.81 31.67 30.47
CA HIS A 110 25.19 31.36 30.17
C HIS A 110 25.40 31.14 28.65
N PRO A 111 26.37 31.82 28.02
CA PRO A 111 26.56 31.80 26.58
C PRO A 111 26.79 30.37 26.03
N ASP A 112 27.48 29.52 26.78
CA ASP A 112 27.73 28.13 26.37
C ASP A 112 26.48 27.24 26.47
N VAL A 113 25.57 27.51 27.41
CA VAL A 113 24.29 26.79 27.49
C VAL A 113 23.39 27.22 26.33
N ILE A 114 23.32 28.53 26.05
CA ILE A 114 22.56 29.07 24.91
C ILE A 114 23.12 28.52 23.59
N SER A 115 24.45 28.49 23.41
CA SER A 115 25.08 27.98 22.20
C SER A 115 24.78 26.49 22.01
N THR A 116 24.83 25.71 23.09
CA THR A 116 24.51 24.29 23.10
C THR A 116 23.02 24.01 22.85
N LEU A 117 22.10 24.95 23.10
CA LEU A 117 20.66 24.80 22.78
C LEU A 117 20.30 25.12 21.33
N LYS A 118 21.13 25.87 20.60
CA LYS A 118 20.85 26.25 19.19
C LYS A 118 20.63 25.04 18.25
N PRO A 119 21.38 23.92 18.36
CA PRO A 119 21.21 22.76 17.49
C PRO A 119 19.83 22.09 17.52
N VAL A 120 18.99 22.24 18.57
CA VAL A 120 17.64 21.64 18.58
C VAL A 120 16.81 22.06 17.36
N ARG A 121 16.89 23.36 17.00
CA ARG A 121 16.12 23.90 15.87
C ARG A 121 16.64 23.37 14.54
N SER A 122 17.96 23.29 14.37
CA SER A 122 18.55 22.75 13.15
C SER A 122 18.30 21.25 13.02
N TYR A 123 18.29 20.50 14.13
CA TYR A 123 17.89 19.11 14.15
C TYR A 123 16.45 18.93 13.67
N ALA A 124 15.49 19.65 14.26
CA ALA A 124 14.09 19.57 13.87
C ALA A 124 13.90 19.83 12.37
N SER A 125 14.58 20.86 11.83
CA SER A 125 14.54 21.15 10.39
C SER A 125 15.13 20.02 9.54
N ARG A 126 16.30 19.45 9.92
CA ARG A 126 16.92 18.34 9.19
C ARG A 126 16.06 17.09 9.20
N LEU A 127 15.47 16.77 10.34
CA LEU A 127 14.56 15.64 10.52
C LEU A 127 13.33 15.81 9.63
N VAL A 128 12.67 16.98 9.67
CA VAL A 128 11.52 17.30 8.80
C VAL A 128 11.88 17.15 7.32
N ASN A 129 13.03 17.67 6.92
CA ASN A 129 13.49 17.56 5.54
C ASN A 129 13.76 16.11 5.13
N GLY A 130 14.42 15.32 5.99
CA GLY A 130 14.70 13.90 5.73
C GLY A 130 13.44 13.06 5.58
N ILE A 131 12.45 13.27 6.45
CA ILE A 131 11.15 12.59 6.35
C ILE A 131 10.39 13.04 5.10
N ASN A 132 10.33 14.35 4.82
CA ASN A 132 9.62 14.87 3.65
C ASN A 132 10.20 14.37 2.32
N GLN A 133 11.53 14.17 2.24
CA GLN A 133 12.14 13.55 1.06
C GLN A 133 11.61 12.13 0.82
N ILE A 134 11.48 11.32 1.89
CA ILE A 134 10.89 9.98 1.78
C ILE A 134 9.41 10.06 1.40
N LEU A 135 8.64 10.91 2.07
CA LEU A 135 7.21 11.08 1.75
C LEU A 135 7.01 11.46 0.28
N THR A 136 7.87 12.34 -0.26
CA THR A 136 7.84 12.74 -1.67
C THR A 136 8.13 11.56 -2.60
N GLN A 137 9.07 10.68 -2.24
CA GLN A 137 9.31 9.45 -3.00
C GLN A 137 8.09 8.52 -3.00
N LEU A 138 7.39 8.39 -1.86
CA LEU A 138 6.18 7.58 -1.77
C LEU A 138 5.02 8.13 -2.60
N LEU A 139 4.96 9.45 -2.81
CA LEU A 139 3.96 10.09 -3.66
C LEU A 139 4.07 9.72 -5.16
N THR A 140 5.17 9.09 -5.59
CA THR A 140 5.29 8.55 -6.96
C THR A 140 4.25 7.46 -7.25
N TYR A 141 3.74 6.79 -6.22
CA TYR A 141 2.70 5.76 -6.33
C TYR A 141 1.27 6.31 -6.25
N ASN A 142 1.08 7.64 -6.19
CA ASN A 142 -0.22 8.31 -6.02
C ASN A 142 -1.33 7.76 -6.91
N ASP A 143 -0.99 7.40 -8.14
CA ASP A 143 -1.94 6.89 -9.14
C ASP A 143 -2.63 5.60 -8.70
N LEU A 144 -2.03 4.82 -7.79
CA LEU A 144 -2.63 3.59 -7.27
C LEU A 144 -3.89 3.85 -6.43
N TRP A 145 -3.94 4.96 -5.67
CA TRP A 145 -5.04 5.24 -4.74
C TRP A 145 -5.85 6.49 -5.07
N LYS A 146 -5.28 7.48 -5.77
CA LYS A 146 -5.99 8.73 -6.09
C LYS A 146 -6.92 8.60 -7.29
N ASN A 147 -6.58 7.73 -8.23
CA ASN A 147 -7.34 7.60 -9.46
C ASN A 147 -8.63 6.81 -9.21
N ASP A 148 -9.71 7.27 -9.84
CA ASP A 148 -10.98 6.57 -9.86
C ASP A 148 -10.85 5.30 -10.71
N LYS A 149 -10.77 4.16 -10.02
CA LYS A 149 -10.52 2.87 -10.66
C LYS A 149 -11.60 2.52 -11.67
N GLN A 150 -12.88 2.72 -11.31
CA GLN A 150 -14.02 2.41 -12.17
C GLN A 150 -13.99 3.23 -13.46
N LYS A 151 -13.67 4.53 -13.35
CA LYS A 151 -13.58 5.41 -14.53
C LYS A 151 -12.44 4.99 -15.48
N TYR A 152 -11.31 4.58 -14.95
CA TYR A 152 -10.18 4.13 -15.78
C TYR A 152 -10.43 2.76 -16.40
N THR A 153 -10.96 1.81 -15.63
CA THR A 153 -11.24 0.46 -16.13
C THR A 153 -12.36 0.45 -17.17
N SER A 154 -13.41 1.27 -16.99
CA SER A 154 -14.48 1.44 -17.99
C SER A 154 -13.96 2.05 -19.30
N ARG A 155 -13.13 3.10 -19.23
CA ARG A 155 -12.47 3.68 -20.41
C ARG A 155 -11.54 2.70 -21.11
N PHE A 156 -10.83 1.89 -20.34
CA PHE A 156 -9.98 0.82 -20.87
C PHE A 156 -10.83 -0.23 -21.59
N ALA A 157 -11.93 -0.68 -20.97
CA ALA A 157 -12.82 -1.69 -21.54
C ALA A 157 -13.36 -1.30 -22.92
N LEU A 158 -13.64 -0.01 -23.15
CA LEU A 158 -14.07 0.51 -24.46
C LEU A 158 -12.99 0.42 -25.55
N LYS A 159 -11.71 0.43 -25.16
CA LYS A 159 -10.56 0.38 -26.10
C LYS A 159 -9.99 -1.03 -26.25
N SER A 160 -10.00 -1.82 -25.18
CA SER A 160 -9.41 -3.15 -25.11
C SER A 160 -10.13 -4.12 -26.04
N ARG A 161 -9.39 -4.80 -26.89
CA ARG A 161 -9.97 -5.71 -27.89
C ARG A 161 -9.85 -7.15 -27.46
N THR A 162 -8.69 -7.54 -26.93
CA THR A 162 -8.33 -8.95 -26.66
C THR A 162 -8.11 -9.20 -25.17
N TYR A 163 -8.07 -10.48 -24.79
CA TYR A 163 -7.69 -10.90 -23.44
C TYR A 163 -6.23 -10.55 -23.11
N PHE A 164 -5.37 -10.49 -24.12
CA PHE A 164 -3.96 -10.12 -23.97
C PHE A 164 -3.77 -8.71 -23.42
N ASP A 165 -4.61 -7.76 -23.85
CA ASP A 165 -4.60 -6.39 -23.32
C ASP A 165 -4.84 -6.38 -21.80
N TYR A 166 -5.73 -7.26 -21.32
CA TYR A 166 -6.03 -7.40 -19.89
C TYR A 166 -4.89 -8.06 -19.11
N ASP A 167 -4.27 -9.10 -19.67
CA ASP A 167 -3.10 -9.72 -19.04
C ASP A 167 -1.97 -8.70 -18.84
N GLU A 168 -1.61 -7.95 -19.88
CA GLU A 168 -0.51 -6.99 -19.79
C GLU A 168 -0.77 -5.88 -18.75
N ILE A 169 -1.99 -5.35 -18.65
CA ILE A 169 -2.30 -4.33 -17.64
C ILE A 169 -2.38 -4.92 -16.22
N MET A 170 -2.99 -6.10 -16.05
CA MET A 170 -3.09 -6.77 -14.73
C MET A 170 -1.69 -7.18 -14.22
N LYS A 171 -0.82 -7.63 -15.12
CA LYS A 171 0.59 -7.96 -14.85
C LYS A 171 1.38 -6.78 -14.31
N VAL A 172 1.11 -5.55 -14.77
CA VAL A 172 1.75 -4.34 -14.22
C VAL A 172 1.42 -4.20 -12.73
N PHE A 173 0.14 -4.25 -12.37
CA PHE A 173 -0.28 -4.14 -10.96
C PHE A 173 0.19 -5.32 -10.11
N PHE A 174 0.18 -6.54 -10.67
CA PHE A 174 0.67 -7.73 -10.00
C PHE A 174 2.17 -7.65 -9.70
N LYS A 175 2.98 -7.20 -10.66
CA LYS A 175 4.41 -6.96 -10.45
C LYS A 175 4.64 -5.90 -9.38
N ILE A 176 3.90 -4.78 -9.43
CA ILE A 176 4.01 -3.73 -8.40
C ILE A 176 3.68 -4.30 -7.01
N ASN A 177 2.62 -5.09 -6.88
CA ASN A 177 2.26 -5.74 -5.63
C ASN A 177 3.41 -6.60 -5.06
N GLN A 178 4.03 -7.43 -5.90
CA GLN A 178 5.17 -8.26 -5.52
C GLN A 178 6.44 -7.46 -5.17
N THR A 179 6.63 -6.26 -5.76
CA THR A 179 7.81 -5.44 -5.43
C THR A 179 7.81 -4.99 -3.98
N PHE A 180 6.63 -4.77 -3.38
CA PHE A 180 6.52 -4.31 -2.00
C PHE A 180 6.95 -5.37 -0.97
N ASP A 181 6.95 -6.67 -1.32
CA ASP A 181 7.50 -7.73 -0.46
C ASP A 181 9.02 -7.66 -0.30
N ARG A 182 9.71 -7.03 -1.26
CA ARG A 182 11.18 -6.89 -1.24
C ARG A 182 11.63 -5.60 -0.57
N TYR A 183 10.71 -4.68 -0.29
CA TYR A 183 11.06 -3.40 0.30
C TYR A 183 11.29 -3.51 1.80
N LEU A 184 12.24 -2.71 2.29
CA LEU A 184 12.54 -2.64 3.71
C LEU A 184 11.33 -2.07 4.45
N ILE A 185 10.83 -2.85 5.41
CA ILE A 185 9.68 -2.46 6.23
C ILE A 185 10.03 -1.29 7.14
N ASN A 186 11.28 -1.22 7.59
CA ASN A 186 11.75 -0.18 8.50
C ASN A 186 12.90 0.60 7.88
N LYS A 187 12.93 1.91 8.09
CA LYS A 187 14.05 2.78 7.70
C LYS A 187 14.34 3.80 8.78
N ASN A 188 15.59 3.89 9.18
CA ASN A 188 16.03 4.84 10.19
C ASN A 188 16.41 6.18 9.56
N ILE A 189 15.92 7.26 10.15
CA ILE A 189 16.36 8.62 9.94
C ILE A 189 16.76 9.19 11.29
N TYR A 190 18.07 9.29 11.54
CA TYR A 190 18.59 9.62 12.87
C TYR A 190 17.99 8.68 13.93
N SER A 191 17.49 9.23 15.04
CA SER A 191 16.81 8.49 16.11
C SER A 191 15.36 8.12 15.83
N ILE A 192 14.85 8.28 14.61
CA ILE A 192 13.49 7.88 14.22
C ILE A 192 13.53 6.68 13.29
N GLU A 193 12.81 5.62 13.65
CA GLU A 193 12.53 4.48 12.80
C GLU A 193 11.15 4.63 12.17
N LEU A 194 11.12 4.76 10.85
CA LEU A 194 9.90 4.78 10.07
C LEU A 194 9.48 3.36 9.72
N CYS A 195 8.26 2.99 10.10
CA CYS A 195 7.63 1.71 9.79
C CYS A 195 6.66 1.87 8.61
N PHE A 196 6.94 1.22 7.49
CA PHE A 196 6.13 1.24 6.27
C PHE A 196 5.17 0.07 6.17
N LYS A 197 5.08 -0.80 7.19
CA LYS A 197 4.27 -2.02 7.15
C LYS A 197 2.82 -1.75 6.73
N GLN A 198 2.17 -0.80 7.40
CA GLN A 198 0.77 -0.44 7.14
C GLN A 198 0.62 0.23 5.77
N PHE A 199 1.57 1.10 5.39
CA PHE A 199 1.59 1.74 4.08
C PHE A 199 1.70 0.73 2.94
N TYR A 200 2.62 -0.24 3.01
CA TYR A 200 2.75 -1.27 1.98
C TYR A 200 1.54 -2.18 1.92
N GLN A 201 0.95 -2.56 3.07
CA GLN A 201 -0.30 -3.31 3.09
C GLN A 201 -1.42 -2.56 2.35
N ALA A 202 -1.55 -1.25 2.56
CA ALA A 202 -2.52 -0.43 1.85
C ALA A 202 -2.24 -0.36 0.33
N LEU A 203 -0.97 -0.23 -0.08
CA LEU A 203 -0.62 -0.24 -1.51
C LEU A 203 -0.95 -1.58 -2.17
N LYS A 204 -0.65 -2.70 -1.51
CA LYS A 204 -1.02 -4.04 -2.01
C LYS A 204 -2.52 -4.20 -2.16
N TYR A 205 -3.30 -3.69 -1.19
CA TYR A 205 -4.75 -3.64 -1.29
C TYR A 205 -5.18 -2.87 -2.55
N HIS A 206 -4.63 -1.68 -2.79
CA HIS A 206 -4.93 -0.91 -3.99
C HIS A 206 -4.53 -1.61 -5.30
N CYS A 207 -3.40 -2.33 -5.33
CA CYS A 207 -3.01 -3.14 -6.50
C CYS A 207 -4.02 -4.26 -6.76
N ASN A 208 -4.44 -4.99 -5.72
CA ASN A 208 -5.43 -6.06 -5.86
C ASN A 208 -6.79 -5.52 -6.29
N GLU A 209 -7.20 -4.35 -5.80
CA GLU A 209 -8.39 -3.65 -6.26
C GLU A 209 -8.35 -3.32 -7.76
N TRP A 210 -7.21 -2.85 -8.28
CA TRP A 210 -7.05 -2.64 -9.72
C TRP A 210 -7.20 -3.95 -10.48
N ILE A 211 -6.50 -5.01 -10.04
CA ILE A 211 -6.58 -6.34 -10.64
C ILE A 211 -8.04 -6.84 -10.64
N ASN A 212 -8.76 -6.69 -9.53
CA ASN A 212 -10.15 -7.10 -9.41
C ASN A 212 -11.07 -6.29 -10.34
N HIS A 213 -10.89 -4.98 -10.47
CA HIS A 213 -11.70 -4.19 -11.40
C HIS A 213 -11.46 -4.60 -12.87
N TYR A 214 -10.21 -4.80 -13.28
CA TYR A 214 -9.91 -5.29 -14.63
C TYR A 214 -10.43 -6.72 -14.85
N GLY A 215 -10.26 -7.59 -13.85
CA GLY A 215 -10.78 -8.95 -13.84
C GLY A 215 -12.30 -8.98 -13.98
N GLN A 216 -13.03 -8.12 -13.26
CA GLN A 216 -14.48 -8.02 -13.36
C GLN A 216 -14.93 -7.59 -14.76
N HIS A 217 -14.23 -6.64 -15.38
CA HIS A 217 -14.53 -6.23 -16.76
C HIS A 217 -14.28 -7.35 -17.77
N LEU A 218 -13.15 -8.05 -17.62
CA LEU A 218 -12.82 -9.21 -18.45
C LEU A 218 -13.90 -10.29 -18.29
N TYR A 219 -14.19 -10.67 -17.05
CA TYR A 219 -15.20 -11.64 -16.67
C TYR A 219 -16.57 -11.32 -17.29
N ASN A 220 -17.08 -10.09 -17.12
CA ASN A 220 -18.37 -9.68 -17.68
C ASN A 220 -18.40 -9.80 -19.22
N LYS A 221 -17.28 -9.51 -19.89
CA LYS A 221 -17.17 -9.63 -21.36
C LYS A 221 -17.21 -11.09 -21.83
N ILE A 222 -16.68 -12.01 -21.03
CA ILE A 222 -16.52 -13.42 -21.41
C ILE A 222 -17.68 -14.27 -20.94
N SER A 223 -18.27 -14.01 -19.77
CA SER A 223 -19.43 -14.78 -19.28
C SER A 223 -20.60 -14.73 -20.27
N ASN A 224 -20.81 -13.59 -20.95
CA ASN A 224 -21.81 -13.50 -22.01
C ASN A 224 -21.44 -14.37 -23.23
N LYS A 225 -20.19 -14.28 -23.69
CA LYS A 225 -19.70 -15.14 -24.81
C LYS A 225 -19.73 -16.62 -24.47
N LEU A 226 -19.48 -16.97 -23.21
CA LEU A 226 -19.53 -18.34 -22.70
C LEU A 226 -20.94 -18.91 -22.86
N LYS A 227 -21.96 -18.15 -22.45
CA LYS A 227 -23.37 -18.54 -22.61
C LYS A 227 -23.77 -18.62 -24.08
N GLU A 228 -23.37 -17.64 -24.89
CA GLU A 228 -23.64 -17.65 -26.33
C GLU A 228 -23.07 -18.91 -27.02
N ILE A 229 -21.82 -19.29 -26.70
CA ILE A 229 -21.22 -20.50 -27.26
C ILE A 229 -21.86 -21.77 -26.71
N ASP A 230 -22.19 -21.80 -25.42
CA ASP A 230 -22.89 -22.93 -24.82
C ASP A 230 -24.25 -23.18 -25.52
N ASP A 231 -25.01 -22.12 -25.76
CA ASP A 231 -26.27 -22.15 -26.49
C ASP A 231 -26.07 -22.58 -27.95
N ILE A 232 -25.05 -22.07 -28.65
CA ILE A 232 -24.72 -22.49 -30.02
C ILE A 232 -24.40 -23.99 -30.06
N LEU A 233 -23.56 -24.48 -29.15
CA LEU A 233 -23.20 -25.91 -29.09
C LEU A 233 -24.42 -26.77 -28.76
N ASN A 234 -25.26 -26.37 -27.82
CA ASN A 234 -26.51 -27.06 -27.48
C ASN A 234 -27.46 -27.13 -28.68
N ASN A 235 -27.65 -26.01 -29.39
CA ASN A 235 -28.53 -25.95 -30.56
C ASN A 235 -28.00 -26.80 -31.72
N LEU A 236 -26.70 -26.74 -32.02
CA LEU A 236 -26.10 -27.56 -33.06
C LEU A 236 -26.21 -29.05 -32.73
N TYR A 237 -25.99 -29.43 -31.46
CA TYR A 237 -26.14 -30.81 -31.00
C TYR A 237 -27.58 -31.31 -31.09
N GLN A 238 -28.57 -30.50 -30.69
CA GLN A 238 -29.99 -30.85 -30.82
C GLN A 238 -30.42 -31.00 -32.28
N ASN A 239 -29.98 -30.08 -33.16
CA ASN A 239 -30.31 -30.11 -34.57
C ASN A 239 -29.66 -31.28 -35.32
N LEU A 240 -28.46 -31.70 -34.92
CA LEU A 240 -27.80 -32.90 -35.44
C LEU A 240 -28.53 -34.20 -35.08
N ASN A 241 -29.11 -34.25 -33.87
CA ASN A 241 -29.85 -35.41 -33.36
C ASN A 241 -31.34 -35.39 -33.72
N HIS A 242 -31.76 -34.57 -34.69
CA HIS A 242 -33.14 -34.56 -35.16
C HIS A 242 -33.45 -35.84 -35.96
N ASP A 243 -34.58 -36.48 -35.68
CA ASP A 243 -35.01 -37.70 -36.36
C ASP A 243 -35.15 -37.47 -37.88
N THR A 244 -34.59 -38.37 -38.69
CA THR A 244 -34.53 -38.24 -40.15
C THR A 244 -35.52 -39.17 -40.84
N ASP A 245 -36.81 -39.03 -40.54
CA ASP A 245 -37.84 -39.91 -41.11
C ASP A 245 -38.33 -39.45 -42.49
N THR A 246 -38.12 -38.18 -42.84
CA THR A 246 -38.57 -37.61 -44.13
C THR A 246 -37.44 -36.95 -44.92
N VAL A 247 -37.61 -36.85 -46.26
CA VAL A 247 -36.67 -36.15 -47.16
C VAL A 247 -36.45 -34.68 -46.77
N PRO A 248 -37.46 -33.91 -46.32
CA PRO A 248 -37.26 -32.60 -45.70
C PRO A 248 -36.32 -32.61 -44.49
N ASP A 249 -36.46 -33.59 -43.59
CA ASP A 249 -35.64 -33.71 -42.38
C ASP A 249 -34.18 -34.02 -42.73
N LEU A 250 -33.95 -34.88 -43.73
CA LEU A 250 -32.63 -35.13 -44.30
C LEU A 250 -31.98 -33.86 -44.88
N LYS A 251 -32.74 -33.05 -45.63
CA LYS A 251 -32.24 -31.77 -46.15
C LYS A 251 -31.93 -30.78 -45.04
N PHE A 252 -32.71 -30.77 -43.97
CA PHE A 252 -32.45 -29.95 -42.80
C PHE A 252 -31.13 -30.32 -42.13
N VAL A 253 -30.93 -31.61 -41.81
CA VAL A 253 -29.68 -32.09 -41.20
C VAL A 253 -28.47 -31.84 -42.11
N LEU A 254 -28.59 -32.02 -43.42
CA LEU A 254 -27.53 -31.69 -44.38
C LEU A 254 -27.13 -30.21 -44.36
N ASN A 255 -28.10 -29.31 -44.24
CA ASN A 255 -27.80 -27.88 -44.13
C ASN A 255 -27.06 -27.57 -42.82
N ILE A 256 -27.46 -28.19 -41.71
CA ILE A 256 -26.78 -28.07 -40.41
C ILE A 256 -25.34 -28.62 -40.48
N ILE A 257 -25.13 -29.75 -41.17
CA ILE A 257 -23.79 -30.33 -41.42
C ILE A 257 -22.90 -29.32 -42.18
N THR A 258 -23.42 -28.66 -43.22
CA THR A 258 -22.66 -27.62 -43.94
C THR A 258 -22.36 -26.40 -43.06
N GLN A 259 -23.30 -26.02 -42.20
CA GLN A 259 -23.13 -24.93 -41.24
C GLN A 259 -22.04 -25.25 -40.21
N ILE A 260 -22.02 -26.46 -39.65
CA ILE A 260 -20.98 -26.92 -38.71
C ILE A 260 -19.60 -26.87 -39.37
N ASN A 261 -19.48 -27.39 -40.59
CA ASN A 261 -18.21 -27.41 -41.30
C ASN A 261 -17.67 -25.99 -41.56
N GLN A 262 -18.55 -25.02 -41.82
CA GLN A 262 -18.18 -23.61 -42.02
C GLN A 262 -17.86 -22.86 -40.71
N GLN A 263 -18.51 -23.24 -39.59
CA GLN A 263 -18.43 -22.48 -38.33
C GLN A 263 -17.48 -23.11 -37.30
N GLN A 264 -17.08 -24.37 -37.43
CA GLN A 264 -16.27 -25.09 -36.44
C GLN A 264 -14.95 -24.40 -36.08
N GLU A 265 -14.22 -23.85 -37.07
CA GLU A 265 -12.94 -23.16 -36.83
C GLU A 265 -13.16 -21.88 -36.04
N LEU A 266 -14.20 -21.13 -36.39
CA LEU A 266 -14.57 -19.89 -35.72
C LEU A 266 -15.01 -20.16 -34.27
N ILE A 267 -15.85 -21.17 -34.05
CA ILE A 267 -16.27 -21.59 -32.70
C ILE A 267 -15.04 -22.05 -31.89
N GLY A 268 -14.16 -22.86 -32.49
CA GLY A 268 -12.92 -23.32 -31.85
C GLY A 268 -12.00 -22.17 -31.42
N HIS A 269 -11.81 -21.16 -32.26
CA HIS A 269 -11.07 -19.94 -31.91
C HIS A 269 -11.73 -19.18 -30.75
N GLN A 270 -13.06 -19.04 -30.75
CA GLN A 270 -13.74 -18.35 -29.67
C GLN A 270 -13.68 -19.13 -28.34
N ILE A 271 -13.80 -20.46 -28.37
CA ILE A 271 -13.59 -21.32 -27.19
C ILE A 271 -12.17 -21.15 -26.64
N HIS A 272 -11.17 -21.12 -27.53
CA HIS A 272 -9.79 -20.87 -27.13
C HIS A 272 -9.64 -19.51 -26.42
N ASP A 273 -10.18 -18.43 -26.99
CA ASP A 273 -10.16 -17.10 -26.39
C ASP A 273 -10.82 -17.07 -25.00
N ILE A 274 -11.95 -17.76 -24.84
CA ILE A 274 -12.64 -17.90 -23.54
C ILE A 274 -11.71 -18.58 -22.53
N ILE A 275 -11.13 -19.72 -22.90
CA ILE A 275 -10.25 -20.49 -22.00
C ILE A 275 -9.02 -19.69 -21.60
N GLN A 276 -8.35 -19.04 -22.55
CA GLN A 276 -7.20 -18.18 -22.26
C GLN A 276 -7.56 -17.06 -21.27
N SER A 277 -8.75 -16.49 -21.45
CA SER A 277 -9.20 -15.43 -20.56
C SER A 277 -9.50 -15.92 -19.14
N TYR A 278 -10.11 -17.09 -18.98
CA TYR A 278 -10.33 -17.68 -17.64
C TYR A 278 -9.01 -18.15 -17.01
N GLN A 279 -8.02 -18.58 -17.80
CA GLN A 279 -6.67 -18.85 -17.31
C GLN A 279 -6.03 -17.58 -16.74
N ILE A 280 -6.19 -16.43 -17.41
CA ILE A 280 -5.74 -15.12 -16.89
C ILE A 280 -6.46 -14.78 -15.59
N LEU A 281 -7.79 -14.94 -15.52
CA LEU A 281 -8.54 -14.70 -14.27
C LEU A 281 -8.03 -15.56 -13.11
N ASN A 282 -7.76 -16.85 -13.37
CA ASN A 282 -7.20 -17.78 -12.38
C ASN A 282 -5.78 -17.37 -11.94
N GLN A 283 -4.92 -16.99 -12.89
CA GLN A 283 -3.55 -16.56 -12.61
C GLN A 283 -3.49 -15.38 -11.64
N TYR A 284 -4.46 -14.47 -11.73
CA TYR A 284 -4.55 -13.30 -10.87
C TYR A 284 -5.53 -13.49 -9.69
N HIS A 285 -5.93 -14.74 -9.41
CA HIS A 285 -6.80 -15.13 -8.29
C HIS A 285 -8.16 -14.39 -8.25
N PHE A 286 -8.75 -14.14 -9.42
CA PHE A 286 -10.09 -13.60 -9.51
C PHE A 286 -11.14 -14.70 -9.25
N GLU A 287 -12.11 -14.41 -8.38
CA GLU A 287 -13.16 -15.36 -7.99
C GLU A 287 -14.37 -15.30 -8.94
N TYR A 288 -14.85 -16.46 -9.39
CA TYR A 288 -16.05 -16.60 -10.23
C TYR A 288 -16.78 -17.92 -9.90
N PRO A 289 -18.06 -18.09 -10.33
CA PRO A 289 -18.85 -19.26 -9.98
C PRO A 289 -18.25 -20.58 -10.46
N TYR A 290 -18.25 -21.60 -9.58
CA TYR A 290 -17.71 -22.93 -9.89
C TYR A 290 -18.41 -23.62 -11.07
N THR A 291 -19.69 -23.32 -11.30
CA THR A 291 -20.46 -23.84 -12.45
C THR A 291 -19.84 -23.46 -13.78
N GLU A 292 -19.32 -22.23 -13.91
CA GLU A 292 -18.64 -21.79 -15.13
C GLU A 292 -17.29 -22.49 -15.29
N SER A 293 -16.58 -22.78 -14.18
CA SER A 293 -15.33 -23.55 -14.20
C SER A 293 -15.52 -24.94 -14.82
N ILE A 294 -16.59 -25.65 -14.45
CA ILE A 294 -16.95 -26.95 -15.04
C ILE A 294 -17.28 -26.77 -16.52
N LEU A 295 -18.12 -25.79 -16.85
CA LEU A 295 -18.58 -25.58 -18.22
C LEU A 295 -17.40 -25.34 -19.17
N ILE A 296 -16.43 -24.52 -18.77
CA ILE A 296 -15.21 -24.27 -19.54
C ILE A 296 -14.42 -25.54 -19.82
N GLN A 297 -14.30 -26.46 -18.86
CA GLN A 297 -13.62 -27.75 -19.05
C GLN A 297 -14.35 -28.63 -20.06
N THR A 298 -15.68 -28.50 -20.18
CA THR A 298 -16.50 -29.30 -21.10
C THR A 298 -16.62 -28.74 -22.51
N LEU A 299 -16.32 -27.45 -22.75
CA LEU A 299 -16.52 -26.81 -24.06
C LEU A 299 -15.73 -27.47 -25.20
N PHE A 300 -14.42 -27.63 -25.02
CA PHE A 300 -13.58 -28.27 -26.04
C PHE A 300 -13.97 -29.74 -26.29
N PRO A 301 -14.15 -30.58 -25.26
CA PRO A 301 -14.67 -31.93 -25.43
C PRO A 301 -15.98 -31.98 -26.21
N ARG A 302 -16.93 -31.10 -25.89
CA ARG A 302 -18.23 -31.04 -26.60
C ARG A 302 -18.10 -30.64 -28.07
N LEU A 303 -17.17 -29.75 -28.41
CA LEU A 303 -16.88 -29.45 -29.81
C LEU A 303 -16.26 -30.66 -30.53
N ILE A 304 -15.36 -31.40 -29.88
CA ILE A 304 -14.77 -32.62 -30.45
C ILE A 304 -15.86 -33.68 -30.68
N GLU A 305 -16.70 -33.95 -29.68
CA GLU A 305 -17.82 -34.90 -29.81
C GLU A 305 -18.77 -34.52 -30.95
N LEU A 306 -19.06 -33.23 -31.12
CA LEU A 306 -19.91 -32.72 -32.20
C LEU A 306 -19.25 -32.94 -33.57
N VAL A 307 -17.94 -32.73 -33.69
CA VAL A 307 -17.19 -33.01 -34.92
C VAL A 307 -17.13 -34.52 -35.19
N GLU A 308 -16.96 -35.37 -34.17
CA GLU A 308 -16.98 -36.83 -34.33
C GLU A 308 -18.35 -37.33 -34.79
N GLN A 309 -19.44 -36.85 -34.17
CA GLN A 309 -20.81 -37.17 -34.62
C GLN A 309 -21.06 -36.70 -36.04
N TYR A 310 -20.58 -35.51 -36.42
CA TYR A 310 -20.60 -35.03 -37.79
C TYR A 310 -19.95 -36.02 -38.77
N VAL A 311 -18.75 -36.55 -38.45
CA VAL A 311 -18.04 -37.50 -39.32
C VAL A 311 -18.83 -38.81 -39.48
N ILE A 312 -19.42 -39.30 -38.39
CA ILE A 312 -20.21 -40.54 -38.41
C ILE A 312 -21.45 -40.39 -39.28
N VAL A 313 -22.22 -39.30 -39.10
CA VAL A 313 -23.44 -39.04 -39.88
C VAL A 313 -23.11 -38.88 -41.38
N GLN A 314 -22.00 -38.20 -41.69
CA GLN A 314 -21.54 -38.05 -43.08
C GLN A 314 -21.15 -39.40 -43.72
N GLN A 315 -20.51 -40.31 -42.97
CA GLN A 315 -20.15 -41.65 -43.46
C GLN A 315 -21.37 -42.55 -43.68
N VAL A 316 -22.35 -42.52 -42.77
CA VAL A 316 -23.60 -43.27 -42.91
C VAL A 316 -24.37 -42.81 -44.15
N GLN A 317 -24.37 -41.50 -44.45
CA GLN A 317 -25.02 -40.96 -45.65
C GLN A 317 -24.34 -41.36 -46.96
N LEU A 318 -23.00 -41.30 -47.05
CA LEU A 318 -22.25 -41.78 -48.22
C LEU A 318 -22.52 -43.25 -48.54
N ASN A 319 -22.73 -44.07 -47.50
CA ASN A 319 -23.08 -45.48 -47.66
C ASN A 319 -24.53 -45.69 -48.14
N VAL A 320 -25.46 -44.78 -47.81
CA VAL A 320 -26.85 -44.84 -48.28
C VAL A 320 -26.95 -44.37 -49.73
N GLU A 321 -26.27 -43.29 -50.10
CA GLU A 321 -26.25 -42.78 -51.49
C GLU A 321 -25.55 -43.73 -52.48
N THR A 322 -24.64 -44.59 -52.02
CA THR A 322 -23.96 -45.59 -52.86
C THR A 322 -24.73 -46.92 -52.98
N MET A 323 -25.77 -47.13 -52.15
CA MET A 323 -26.68 -48.28 -52.25
C MET A 323 -27.91 -48.04 -53.14
N PHE A 324 -28.14 -46.82 -53.59
CA PHE A 324 -29.18 -46.44 -54.55
C PHE A 324 -28.58 -46.11 -55.92
#